data_AF-A0A3D2MNE3-F1
#
_entry.id   AF-A0A3D2MNE3-F1
#
_cell.length_a   1.000
_cell.length_b   1.000
_cell.length_c   1.000
_cell.angle_alpha   90.00
_cell.angle_beta   90.00
_cell.angle_gamma   90.00
#
_symmetry.space_group_name_H-M   'P 1'
#
loop_
_entity.id
_entity.type
_entity.pdbx_description
1 polymer ?
#
loop_
_entity_poly.entity_id
_entity_poly.type
_entity_poly.pdbx_seq_one_letter_code
_entity_poly.pdbx_strand_id
1 'polypeptide(L)'
;LPHGIHKLSGVQMRNLVPKIEAGNVLLMSQFHPDAPWVVSRAMERNKVVTGLAQVVIVAEADTKGGTWEGANGALKQKRPLYIRQTPSTPMLPGNDELIKQGGIALPWPGENMADIFSSLLFESTALQQKQSAMSERSDQPSLFAATSE
;
A
#
# COMPACT_ATOMS: atom_id res chain seq x y z
N LEU A 1 -9.99 3.72 -2.32
CA LEU A 1 -10.27 5.16 -2.54
C LEU A 1 -10.81 5.75 -1.25
N PRO A 2 -10.53 7.03 -0.94
CA PRO A 2 -11.04 7.72 0.26
C PRO A 2 -12.51 8.21 0.12
N HIS A 3 -13.18 7.84 -0.97
CA HIS A 3 -14.56 8.20 -1.31
C HIS A 3 -15.20 7.04 -2.08
N GLY A 4 -16.50 7.13 -2.34
CA GLY A 4 -17.21 6.15 -3.16
C GLY A 4 -16.79 6.16 -4.64
N ILE A 5 -16.98 5.04 -5.34
CA ILE A 5 -16.49 4.89 -6.73
C ILE A 5 -17.16 5.85 -7.72
N HIS A 6 -18.41 6.26 -7.49
CA HIS A 6 -19.12 7.23 -8.34
C HIS A 6 -18.59 8.67 -8.22
N LYS A 7 -17.68 8.94 -7.27
CA LYS A 7 -17.05 10.27 -7.15
C LYS A 7 -15.86 10.48 -8.08
N LEU A 8 -15.42 9.45 -8.79
CA LEU A 8 -14.45 9.63 -9.87
C LEU A 8 -15.10 10.43 -11.01
N SER A 9 -14.40 11.45 -11.51
CA SER A 9 -14.89 12.24 -12.63
C SER A 9 -14.96 11.41 -13.91
N GLY A 10 -15.81 11.81 -14.86
CA GLY A 10 -15.88 11.15 -16.16
C GLY A 10 -14.54 11.13 -16.90
N VAL A 11 -13.69 12.14 -16.70
CA VAL A 11 -12.31 12.18 -17.25
C VAL A 11 -11.43 11.12 -16.59
N GLN A 12 -11.48 11.00 -15.26
CA GLN A 12 -10.73 9.97 -14.53
C GLN A 12 -11.16 8.56 -14.98
N MET A 13 -12.47 8.33 -15.09
CA MET A 13 -13.00 7.03 -15.52
C MET A 13 -12.57 6.68 -16.94
N ARG A 14 -12.65 7.60 -17.91
CA ARG A 14 -12.18 7.33 -19.29
C ARG A 14 -10.70 6.95 -19.35
N ASN A 15 -9.87 7.50 -18.47
CA ASN A 15 -8.44 7.16 -18.41
C ASN A 15 -8.16 5.83 -17.70
N LEU A 16 -9.08 5.38 -16.84
CA LEU A 16 -8.92 4.18 -16.02
C LEU A 16 -9.54 2.95 -16.67
N VAL A 17 -10.70 3.08 -17.34
CA VAL A 17 -11.45 1.97 -17.94
C VAL A 17 -10.57 1.08 -18.83
N PRO A 18 -9.78 1.60 -19.80
CA PRO A 18 -8.94 0.74 -20.64
C PRO A 18 -7.90 -0.05 -19.84
N LYS A 19 -7.41 0.51 -18.72
CA LYS A 19 -6.42 -0.15 -17.85
C LYS A 19 -7.06 -1.21 -16.95
N ILE A 20 -8.32 -0.99 -16.56
CA ILE A 20 -9.11 -1.95 -15.79
C ILE A 20 -9.50 -3.13 -16.70
N GLU A 21 -9.99 -2.86 -17.90
CA GLU A 21 -10.35 -3.89 -18.89
C GLU A 21 -9.15 -4.73 -19.31
N ALA A 22 -7.96 -4.12 -19.42
CA ALA A 22 -6.72 -4.83 -19.66
C ALA A 22 -6.20 -5.63 -18.45
N GLY A 23 -6.87 -5.58 -17.29
CA GLY A 23 -6.45 -6.28 -16.07
C GLY A 23 -5.24 -5.65 -15.35
N ASN A 24 -4.78 -4.48 -15.78
CA ASN A 24 -3.59 -3.82 -15.24
C ASN A 24 -3.86 -2.98 -13.99
N VAL A 25 -5.13 -2.62 -13.74
CA VAL A 25 -5.53 -1.73 -12.65
C VAL A 25 -6.78 -2.27 -11.96
N LEU A 26 -6.75 -2.29 -10.63
CA LEU A 26 -7.93 -2.50 -9.78
C LEU A 26 -8.28 -1.18 -9.07
N LEU A 27 -9.55 -0.79 -9.14
CA LEU A 27 -10.12 0.26 -8.30
C LEU A 27 -10.93 -0.36 -7.17
N MET A 28 -10.65 0.06 -5.94
CA MET A 28 -11.35 -0.43 -4.76
C MET A 28 -11.77 0.73 -3.86
N SER A 29 -12.98 0.67 -3.31
CA SER A 29 -13.44 1.52 -2.21
C SER A 29 -14.25 0.69 -1.22
N GLN A 30 -14.03 0.91 0.08
CA GLN A 30 -14.81 0.29 1.16
C GLN A 30 -16.04 1.12 1.55
N PHE A 31 -16.25 2.27 0.91
CA PHE A 31 -17.30 3.22 1.27
C PHE A 31 -18.46 3.15 0.28
N HIS A 32 -19.64 3.62 0.71
CA HIS A 32 -20.83 3.73 -0.15
C HIS A 32 -20.47 4.38 -1.51
N PRO A 33 -21.01 3.92 -2.66
CA PRO A 33 -20.63 4.42 -3.98
C PRO A 33 -20.69 5.95 -4.15
N ASP A 34 -21.63 6.60 -3.46
CA ASP A 34 -21.80 8.05 -3.46
C ASP A 34 -21.21 8.79 -2.25
N ALA A 35 -20.42 8.10 -1.42
CA ALA A 35 -19.75 8.69 -0.27
C ALA A 35 -18.78 9.81 -0.71
N PRO A 36 -18.86 11.04 -0.16
CA PRO A 36 -17.93 12.13 -0.50
C PRO A 36 -16.52 11.87 0.03
N TRP A 37 -15.55 12.62 -0.50
CA TRP A 37 -14.20 12.68 0.07
C TRP A 37 -14.24 13.43 1.40
N VAL A 38 -13.67 12.84 2.45
CA VAL A 38 -13.39 13.51 3.73
C VAL A 38 -12.08 12.98 4.31
N VAL A 39 -11.41 13.79 5.13
CA VAL A 39 -10.09 13.46 5.69
C VAL A 39 -10.12 12.14 6.47
N SER A 40 -11.13 11.93 7.32
CA SER A 40 -11.24 10.70 8.12
C SER A 40 -11.27 9.43 7.27
N ARG A 41 -11.94 9.45 6.12
CA ARG A 41 -11.96 8.32 5.18
C ARG A 41 -10.63 8.09 4.49
N ALA A 42 -9.88 9.16 4.21
CA ALA A 42 -8.52 9.03 3.69
C ALA A 42 -7.60 8.33 4.69
N MET A 43 -7.73 8.66 5.98
CA MET A 43 -7.00 8.01 7.06
C MET A 43 -7.44 6.55 7.25
N GLU A 44 -8.75 6.29 7.24
CA GLU A 44 -9.30 4.95 7.39
C GLU A 44 -8.88 4.01 6.26
N ARG A 45 -8.93 4.50 5.01
CA ARG A 45 -8.52 3.75 3.80
C ARG A 45 -7.09 3.23 3.90
N ASN A 46 -6.17 3.95 4.55
CA ASN A 46 -4.78 3.52 4.65
C ASN A 46 -4.64 2.14 5.27
N LYS A 47 -5.55 1.73 6.17
CA LYS A 47 -5.58 0.39 6.75
C LYS A 47 -5.75 -0.71 5.70
N VAL A 48 -6.54 -0.46 4.65
CA VAL A 48 -6.72 -1.39 3.52
C VAL A 48 -5.48 -1.40 2.64
N VAL A 49 -4.87 -0.25 2.37
CA VAL A 49 -3.63 -0.18 1.56
C VAL A 49 -2.51 -0.98 2.21
N THR A 50 -2.23 -0.74 3.49
CA THR A 50 -1.19 -1.48 4.22
C THR A 50 -1.62 -2.91 4.51
N GLY A 51 -2.92 -3.15 4.67
CA GLY A 51 -3.47 -4.48 4.91
C GLY A 51 -3.36 -5.40 3.69
N LEU A 52 -3.41 -4.87 2.47
CA LEU A 52 -3.24 -5.63 1.22
C LEU A 52 -1.77 -5.72 0.78
N ALA A 53 -0.92 -4.79 1.22
CA ALA A 53 0.50 -4.79 0.87
C ALA A 53 1.26 -5.93 1.56
N GLN A 54 2.16 -6.57 0.82
CA GLN A 54 3.12 -7.52 1.39
C GLN A 54 4.31 -6.80 2.02
N VAL A 55 4.75 -5.71 1.39
CA VAL A 55 5.80 -4.81 1.87
C VAL A 55 5.34 -3.36 1.69
N VAL A 56 5.76 -2.46 2.58
CA VAL A 56 5.43 -1.03 2.51
C VAL A 56 6.71 -0.22 2.44
N ILE A 57 6.78 0.74 1.53
CA ILE A 57 7.92 1.65 1.38
C ILE A 57 7.46 3.09 1.63
N VAL A 58 8.17 3.81 2.50
CA VAL A 58 7.92 5.22 2.83
C VAL A 58 9.04 6.06 2.27
N ALA A 59 8.71 6.95 1.35
CA ALA A 59 9.68 7.90 0.81
C ALA A 59 9.96 9.04 1.80
N GLU A 60 8.91 9.69 2.30
CA GLU A 60 8.99 10.84 3.21
C GLU A 60 7.74 10.90 4.09
N ALA A 61 7.94 11.15 5.38
CA ALA A 61 6.89 11.32 6.38
C ALA A 61 7.35 12.32 7.46
N ASP A 62 6.45 13.20 7.86
CA ASP A 62 6.57 13.92 9.13
C ASP A 62 6.00 13.05 10.27
N THR A 63 6.05 13.53 11.51
CA THR A 63 5.50 12.88 12.73
C THR A 63 3.96 12.94 12.81
N LYS A 64 3.30 13.40 11.75
CA LYS A 64 1.84 13.50 11.61
C LYS A 64 1.43 13.42 10.15
N GLY A 65 0.15 13.13 9.92
CA GLY A 65 -0.46 13.12 8.59
C GLY A 65 -0.64 11.73 7.98
N GLY A 66 -1.06 11.69 6.72
CA GLY A 66 -1.49 10.46 6.05
C GLY A 66 -0.41 9.40 5.94
N THR A 67 0.80 9.77 5.54
CA THR A 67 1.92 8.82 5.40
C THR A 67 2.36 8.27 6.76
N TRP A 68 2.46 9.15 7.77
CA TRP A 68 2.78 8.78 9.15
C TRP A 68 1.81 7.73 9.71
N GLU A 69 0.50 7.99 9.61
CA GLU A 69 -0.52 7.06 10.09
C GLU A 69 -0.57 5.76 9.27
N GLY A 70 -0.33 5.84 7.96
CA GLY A 70 -0.18 4.66 7.11
C GLY A 70 0.99 3.79 7.55
N ALA A 71 2.17 4.38 7.73
CA ALA A 71 3.39 3.68 8.15
C ALA A 71 3.23 3.04 9.54
N ASN A 72 2.66 3.76 10.51
CA ASN A 72 2.31 3.23 11.82
C ASN A 72 1.28 2.08 11.73
N GLY A 73 0.31 2.21 10.83
CA GLY A 73 -0.64 1.14 10.52
C GLY A 73 0.04 -0.13 10.00
N ALA A 74 1.03 0.02 9.11
CA ALA A 74 1.83 -1.08 8.57
C ALA A 74 2.62 -1.80 9.68
N LEU A 75 3.29 -1.06 10.58
CA LEU A 75 4.00 -1.63 11.73
C LEU A 75 3.04 -2.41 12.65
N LYS A 76 1.87 -1.84 12.97
CA LYS A 76 0.83 -2.52 13.77
C LYS A 76 0.32 -3.80 13.12
N GLN A 77 0.21 -3.80 11.79
CA GLN A 77 -0.17 -4.97 10.98
C GLN A 77 0.99 -5.95 10.78
N LYS A 78 2.17 -5.69 11.35
CA LYS A 78 3.40 -6.49 11.19
C LYS A 78 3.81 -6.65 9.73
N ARG A 79 3.61 -5.60 8.93
CA ARG A 79 4.12 -5.52 7.55
C ARG A 79 5.58 -5.07 7.57
N PRO A 80 6.46 -5.70 6.77
CA PRO A 80 7.78 -5.13 6.49
C PRO A 80 7.64 -3.69 6.00
N LEU A 81 8.25 -2.77 6.74
CA LEU A 81 8.18 -1.33 6.48
C LEU A 81 9.59 -0.82 6.18
N TYR A 82 9.81 -0.37 4.95
CA TYR A 82 11.07 0.20 4.49
C TYR A 82 10.98 1.72 4.44
N ILE A 83 11.97 2.40 5.01
CA ILE A 83 12.01 3.86 5.11
C ILE A 83 13.19 4.37 4.29
N ARG A 84 12.90 5.20 3.30
CA ARG A 84 13.95 5.84 2.49
C ARG A 84 14.90 6.63 3.39
N GLN A 85 16.17 6.29 3.32
CA GLN A 85 17.27 6.97 4.00
C GLN A 85 18.22 7.53 2.96
N THR A 86 18.51 8.83 3.03
CA THR A 86 19.37 9.50 2.05
C THR A 86 20.48 10.29 2.72
N PRO A 87 21.72 10.23 2.22
CA PRO A 87 22.84 10.98 2.81
C PRO A 87 22.85 12.46 2.39
N SER A 88 22.15 12.82 1.31
CA SER A 88 22.30 14.12 0.64
C SER A 88 21.26 15.17 1.05
N THR A 89 20.12 14.77 1.61
CA THR A 89 19.09 15.69 2.08
C THR A 89 18.61 15.34 3.48
N PRO A 90 18.36 16.34 4.35
CA PRO A 90 17.76 16.09 5.66
C PRO A 90 16.46 15.29 5.51
N MET A 91 16.35 14.21 6.28
CA MET A 91 15.13 13.43 6.37
C MET A 91 14.10 14.19 7.20
N LEU A 92 12.83 14.04 6.85
CA LEU A 92 11.76 14.54 7.71
C LEU A 92 11.74 13.76 9.03
N PRO A 93 11.35 14.39 10.16
CA PRO A 93 11.42 13.77 11.49
C PRO A 93 10.66 12.45 11.60
N GLY A 94 9.60 12.27 10.81
CA GLY A 94 8.82 11.03 10.78
C GLY A 94 9.60 9.85 10.22
N ASN A 95 10.50 10.03 9.25
CA ASN A 95 11.30 8.92 8.74
C ASN A 95 12.22 8.36 9.84
N ASP A 96 12.93 9.24 10.56
CA ASP A 96 13.83 8.84 11.63
C ASP A 96 13.09 8.12 12.75
N GLU A 97 11.91 8.64 13.10
CA GLU A 97 11.07 8.04 14.13
C GLU A 97 10.51 6.69 13.70
N LEU A 98 10.10 6.52 12.44
CA LEU A 98 9.64 5.23 11.92
C LEU A 98 10.76 4.17 11.95
N ILE A 99 12.01 4.57 11.67
CA ILE A 99 13.17 3.66 11.78
C ILE A 99 13.34 3.22 13.24
N LYS A 100 13.26 4.13 14.21
CA LYS A 100 13.32 3.80 15.65
C LYS A 100 12.20 2.86 16.09
N GLN A 101 11.03 2.95 15.46
CA GLN A 101 9.87 2.10 15.75
C GLN A 101 9.90 0.72 15.06
N GLY A 102 11.01 0.37 14.39
CA GLY A 102 11.19 -0.93 13.74
C GLY A 102 11.06 -0.91 12.22
N GLY A 103 11.01 0.28 11.60
CA GLY A 103 11.19 0.43 10.16
C GLY A 103 12.62 0.09 9.73
N ILE A 104 12.75 -0.55 8.57
CA ILE A 104 14.02 -0.94 7.97
C ILE A 104 14.52 0.23 7.13
N ALA A 105 15.71 0.73 7.43
CA ALA A 105 16.34 1.76 6.61
C ALA A 105 16.62 1.24 5.20
N LEU A 106 16.20 2.01 4.19
CA LEU A 106 16.38 1.73 2.77
C LEU A 106 17.28 2.81 2.17
N PRO A 107 18.57 2.54 1.95
CA PRO A 107 19.50 3.50 1.36
C PRO A 107 19.03 4.02 0.00
N TRP A 108 19.08 5.34 -0.19
CA TRP A 108 18.63 6.01 -1.40
C TRP A 108 19.45 7.26 -1.76
N PRO A 109 20.07 7.32 -2.95
CA PRO A 109 20.30 6.19 -3.84
C PRO A 109 21.22 5.15 -3.18
N GLY A 110 20.97 3.87 -3.41
CA GLY A 110 21.91 2.79 -3.06
C GLY A 110 22.87 2.50 -4.21
N GLU A 111 24.03 1.91 -3.91
CA GLU A 111 25.05 1.56 -4.92
C GLU A 111 24.52 0.58 -5.98
N ASN A 112 23.66 -0.37 -5.59
CA ASN A 112 22.99 -1.28 -6.51
C ASN A 112 21.47 -1.33 -6.27
N MET A 113 20.76 -0.36 -6.84
CA MET A 113 19.29 -0.28 -6.74
C MET A 113 18.58 -1.50 -7.31
N ALA A 114 19.13 -2.13 -8.36
CA ALA A 114 18.50 -3.30 -8.99
C ALA A 114 18.45 -4.50 -8.03
N ASP A 115 19.54 -4.74 -7.29
CA ASP A 115 19.61 -5.81 -6.30
C ASP A 115 18.68 -5.54 -5.11
N ILE A 116 18.63 -4.29 -4.65
CA ILE A 116 17.72 -3.86 -3.57
C ILE A 116 16.27 -4.13 -3.98
N PHE A 117 15.86 -3.70 -5.17
CA PHE A 117 14.49 -3.94 -5.65
C PHE A 117 14.20 -5.42 -5.88
N SER A 118 15.16 -6.17 -6.44
CA SER A 118 15.00 -7.61 -6.65
C SER A 118 14.76 -8.34 -5.33
N SER A 119 15.49 -7.96 -4.28
CA SER A 119 15.31 -8.51 -2.93
C SER A 119 13.95 -8.16 -2.33
N LEU A 120 13.50 -6.90 -2.47
CA LEU A 120 12.18 -6.46 -2.02
C LEU A 120 11.03 -7.18 -2.74
N LEU A 121 11.15 -7.36 -4.06
CA LEU A 121 10.17 -8.07 -4.87
C LEU A 121 10.13 -9.56 -4.51
N PHE A 122 11.30 -10.17 -4.27
CA PHE A 122 11.39 -11.55 -3.81
C PHE A 122 10.70 -11.74 -2.46
N GLU A 123 11.00 -10.89 -1.48
CA GLU A 123 10.34 -10.92 -0.16
C GLU A 123 8.82 -10.76 -0.29
N SER A 124 8.37 -9.77 -1.08
CA SER A 124 6.96 -9.54 -1.35
C SER A 124 6.27 -10.79 -1.92
N THR A 125 6.90 -11.44 -2.90
CA THR A 125 6.36 -12.65 -3.55
C THR A 125 6.28 -13.82 -2.57
N ALA A 126 7.32 -14.04 -1.77
CA ALA A 126 7.36 -15.10 -0.77
C ALA A 126 6.26 -14.91 0.30
N LEU A 127 6.05 -13.67 0.75
CA LEU A 127 4.97 -13.33 1.69
C LEU A 127 3.58 -13.56 1.08
N GLN A 128 3.40 -13.21 -0.20
CA GLN A 128 2.15 -13.46 -0.91
C GLN A 128 1.84 -14.95 -1.01
N GLN A 129 2.81 -15.78 -1.41
CA GLN A 129 2.64 -17.24 -1.52
C GLN A 129 2.29 -17.86 -0.16
N LYS A 130 2.98 -17.45 0.90
CA LYS A 130 2.68 -17.89 2.27
C LYS A 130 1.25 -17.54 2.68
N GLN A 131 0.79 -16.32 2.35
CA GLN A 131 -0.57 -15.89 2.67
C GLN A 131 -1.63 -16.66 1.87
N SER A 132 -1.39 -16.92 0.59
CA SER A 132 -2.28 -17.74 -0.24
C SER A 132 -2.38 -19.18 0.26
N ALA A 133 -1.26 -19.82 0.58
CA ALA A 133 -1.25 -21.18 1.13
C ALA A 133 -1.94 -21.30 2.51
N MET A 134 -1.90 -20.22 3.30
CA MET A 134 -2.55 -20.16 4.62
C MET A 134 -4.04 -19.79 4.52
N SER A 135 -4.46 -19.18 3.40
CA SER A 135 -5.83 -18.76 3.11
C SER A 135 -6.70 -19.87 2.50
N GLU A 136 -6.13 -21.03 2.16
CA GLU A 136 -6.87 -22.26 1.82
C GLU A 136 -7.58 -22.88 3.06
N ARG A 137 -8.14 -22.05 3.95
CA ARG A 137 -9.17 -22.52 4.88
C ARG A 137 -10.49 -22.60 4.11
N SER A 138 -11.03 -23.80 4.02
CA SER A 138 -12.16 -24.24 3.17
C SER A 138 -13.46 -23.41 3.24
N ASP A 139 -13.62 -22.53 4.23
CA ASP A 139 -14.92 -21.94 4.56
C ASP A 139 -15.02 -20.43 4.27
N GLN A 140 -13.97 -19.78 3.76
CA GLN A 140 -14.07 -18.41 3.27
C GLN A 140 -14.29 -18.39 1.75
N PRO A 141 -15.45 -17.86 1.27
CA PRO A 141 -15.62 -17.65 -0.16
C PRO A 141 -14.55 -16.69 -0.66
N SER A 142 -13.97 -17.00 -1.82
CA SER A 142 -13.03 -16.12 -2.50
C SER A 142 -13.68 -14.75 -2.68
N LEU A 143 -13.01 -13.69 -2.21
CA LEU A 143 -13.43 -12.30 -2.43
C LEU A 143 -13.52 -11.96 -3.93
N PHE A 144 -12.75 -12.70 -4.74
CA PHE A 144 -12.77 -12.67 -6.18
C PHE A 144 -13.33 -14.00 -6.66
N ALA A 145 -14.65 -14.16 -6.58
CA ALA A 145 -15.30 -15.25 -7.32
C ALA A 145 -15.00 -15.00 -8.81
N ALA A 146 -14.07 -15.79 -9.37
CA ALA A 146 -13.85 -15.80 -10.80
C ALA A 146 -15.14 -16.31 -11.44
N THR A 147 -15.91 -15.41 -12.05
CA THR A 147 -16.90 -15.83 -13.04
C THR A 147 -16.11 -16.30 -14.24
N SER A 148 -15.92 -17.61 -14.33
CA SER A 148 -15.47 -18.26 -15.56
C SER A 148 -16.58 -18.08 -16.60
N GLU A 149 -16.33 -17.28 -17.62
CA GLU A 149 -16.99 -17.39 -18.93
C GLU A 149 -15.97 -17.93 -19.94
#